data_AF-A0A2W0BFW3-F1
#
_entry.id   AF-A0A2W0BFW3-F1
#
_cell.length_a   1.000
_cell.length_b   1.000
_cell.length_c   1.000
_cell.angle_alpha   90.00
_cell.angle_beta   90.00
_cell.angle_gamma   90.00
#
_symmetry.space_group_name_H-M   'P 1'
#
loop_
_entity.id
_entity.type
_entity.pdbx_description
1 polymer ?
#
loop_
_entity_poly.entity_id
_entity_poly.type
_entity_poly.pdbx_seq_one_letter_code
_entity_poly.pdbx_strand_id
1 'polypeptide(L)'
;MATTTLAPPKKQAQSIILRSLVTFGTLLGVAIMGVALWIYAIERSELPQVDGTITAAGLSGPVSVLRDKLGVPHIRAASYDDLFFAQGFVTAQDRLWQMDISRRYAAGTLAELLGPSLLKHDRRQRYLQIRAACERAVGKLDPQQRRFLEAYAQGVNAFIEQSRKHLPIEFKILRYSPAPWRVEDSLLIGANMDQMLNTQYDLELKREKVVRHLNAQEIADLYPSTSWRDLPPAQQANPSIEDEQSPTKQNPDSKEDEEDEHPTPTKTSSFIRALDARSCDMCVPGSNNWVVSGAHTASGKPLLSNDMHIEHSIPDIWYETHLTKGDGQDYDVAGVSLPGLPFVIVGHNRRIAWGFTNLGPDVQDLFIEQFNAAGEVDTPKGWQAPQKTREVIHVKGKPDEVFDVIVTRHGPIITPILSGETRQLALEWTLYDSETLGIPFG
;
A
#
# COMPACT_ATOMS: atom_id res chain seq x y z
N MET A 1 24.59 -89.20 8.13
CA MET A 1 24.84 -87.75 8.26
C MET A 1 23.48 -87.05 8.18
N ALA A 2 23.00 -86.51 9.29
CA ALA A 2 21.74 -85.74 9.31
C ALA A 2 22.10 -84.26 9.19
N THR A 3 21.80 -83.67 8.04
CA THR A 3 22.06 -82.26 7.77
C THR A 3 20.82 -81.46 8.15
N THR A 4 20.87 -80.78 9.31
CA THR A 4 19.83 -79.87 9.77
C THR A 4 19.87 -78.59 8.94
N THR A 5 18.84 -78.34 8.13
CA THR A 5 18.65 -77.06 7.43
C THR A 5 17.74 -76.17 8.28
N LEU A 6 18.32 -75.15 8.90
CA LEU A 6 17.58 -74.07 9.58
C LEU A 6 16.92 -73.17 8.53
N ALA A 7 15.59 -73.19 8.46
CA ALA A 7 14.82 -72.22 7.67
C ALA A 7 14.93 -70.82 8.29
N PRO A 8 15.15 -69.74 7.51
CA PRO A 8 15.37 -68.41 8.06
C PRO A 8 14.04 -67.79 8.55
N PRO A 9 14.07 -66.90 9.56
CA PRO A 9 12.88 -66.41 10.25
C PRO A 9 12.19 -65.30 9.44
N LYS A 10 11.61 -65.60 8.27
CA LYS A 10 10.94 -64.59 7.42
C LYS A 10 9.69 -63.97 8.08
N LYS A 11 8.94 -64.72 8.90
CA LYS A 11 7.70 -64.24 9.54
C LYS A 11 7.94 -63.24 10.69
N GLN A 12 9.05 -63.35 11.43
CA GLN A 12 9.37 -62.41 12.51
C GLN A 12 9.75 -61.03 11.96
N ALA A 13 10.59 -60.98 10.91
CA ALA A 13 11.02 -59.73 10.28
C ALA A 13 9.84 -58.92 9.71
N GLN A 14 8.87 -59.57 9.05
CA GLN A 14 7.67 -58.91 8.55
C GLN A 14 6.78 -58.33 9.66
N SER A 15 6.65 -59.04 10.80
CA SER A 15 5.89 -58.54 11.95
C SER A 15 6.56 -57.35 12.63
N ILE A 16 7.90 -57.31 12.66
CA ILE A 16 8.68 -56.21 13.23
C ILE A 16 8.56 -54.98 12.33
N ILE A 17 8.70 -55.14 11.01
CA ILE A 17 8.55 -54.03 10.05
C ILE A 17 7.13 -53.43 10.12
N LEU A 18 6.09 -54.26 10.15
CA LEU A 18 4.71 -53.78 10.26
C LEU A 18 4.46 -53.03 11.58
N ARG A 19 4.97 -53.54 12.70
CA ARG A 19 4.89 -52.85 14.00
C ARG A 19 5.64 -51.52 13.98
N SER A 20 6.85 -51.49 13.43
CA SER A 20 7.63 -50.26 13.29
C SER A 20 6.93 -49.22 12.42
N LEU A 21 6.29 -49.62 11.31
CA LEU A 21 5.52 -48.72 10.45
C LEU A 21 4.26 -48.19 11.15
N VAL A 22 3.53 -49.04 11.90
CA VAL A 22 2.36 -48.62 12.68
C VAL A 22 2.77 -47.68 13.81
N THR A 23 3.86 -47.97 14.53
CA THR A 23 4.39 -47.09 15.58
C THR A 23 4.85 -45.76 14.98
N PHE A 24 5.58 -45.77 13.86
CA PHE A 24 6.00 -44.56 13.17
C PHE A 24 4.80 -43.73 12.69
N GLY A 25 3.80 -44.35 12.05
CA GLY A 25 2.57 -43.69 11.62
C GLY A 25 1.78 -43.10 12.78
N THR A 26 1.73 -43.80 13.92
CA THR A 26 1.07 -43.31 15.15
C THR A 26 1.82 -42.12 15.75
N LEU A 27 3.15 -42.20 15.86
CA LEU A 27 3.99 -41.10 16.35
C LEU A 27 3.89 -39.88 15.43
N LEU A 28 3.88 -40.08 14.11
CA LEU A 28 3.69 -39.02 13.13
C LEU A 28 2.29 -38.39 13.27
N GLY A 29 1.24 -39.19 13.43
CA GLY A 29 -0.12 -38.68 13.66
C GLY A 29 -0.25 -37.87 14.95
N VAL A 30 0.36 -38.34 16.04
CA VAL A 30 0.41 -37.61 17.32
C VAL A 30 1.22 -36.32 17.20
N ALA A 31 2.34 -36.33 16.47
CA ALA A 31 3.13 -35.13 16.22
C ALA A 31 2.36 -34.10 15.40
N ILE A 32 1.68 -34.52 14.31
CA ILE A 32 0.83 -33.65 13.49
C ILE A 32 -0.31 -33.06 14.33
N MET A 33 -1.00 -33.89 15.12
CA MET A 33 -2.06 -33.42 16.00
C MET A 33 -1.53 -32.46 17.07
N GLY A 34 -0.35 -32.73 17.64
CA GLY A 34 0.31 -31.83 18.58
C GLY A 34 0.64 -30.48 17.97
N VAL A 35 1.17 -30.46 16.73
CA VAL A 35 1.43 -29.23 15.97
C VAL A 35 0.12 -28.50 15.65
N ALA A 36 -0.93 -29.20 15.21
CA ALA A 36 -2.22 -28.59 14.90
C ALA A 36 -2.88 -27.97 16.15
N LEU A 37 -2.85 -28.66 17.29
CA LEU A 37 -3.36 -28.14 18.55
C LEU A 37 -2.52 -26.96 19.06
N TRP A 38 -1.20 -27.00 18.86
CA TRP A 38 -0.31 -25.90 19.21
C TRP A 38 -0.56 -24.66 18.33
N ILE A 39 -0.74 -24.83 17.02
CA ILE A 39 -1.14 -23.75 16.10
C ILE A 39 -2.49 -23.17 16.53
N TYR A 40 -3.50 -24.02 16.75
CA TYR A 40 -4.83 -23.59 17.18
C TYR A 40 -4.81 -22.83 18.53
N ALA A 41 -4.00 -23.31 19.48
CA ALA A 41 -3.85 -22.67 20.78
C ALA A 41 -3.16 -21.31 20.67
N ILE A 42 -2.12 -21.20 19.84
CA ILE A 42 -1.44 -19.92 19.57
C ILE A 42 -2.38 -18.97 18.87
N GLU A 43 -3.04 -19.39 17.79
CA GLU A 43 -3.99 -18.55 17.05
C GLU A 43 -5.01 -17.94 18.00
N ARG A 44 -5.63 -18.73 18.89
CA ARG A 44 -6.60 -18.21 19.86
C ARG A 44 -6.01 -17.37 20.99
N SER A 45 -4.78 -17.63 21.44
CA SER A 45 -4.15 -16.79 22.47
C SER A 45 -3.68 -15.44 21.94
N GLU A 46 -3.50 -15.33 20.62
CA GLU A 46 -3.06 -14.10 19.96
C GLU A 46 -4.22 -13.24 19.41
N LEU A 47 -5.48 -13.69 19.54
CA LEU A 47 -6.61 -12.89 19.10
C LEU A 47 -6.83 -11.69 20.03
N PRO A 48 -7.08 -10.50 19.48
CA PRO A 48 -7.43 -9.35 20.28
C PRO A 48 -8.78 -9.55 20.97
N GLN A 49 -8.96 -8.90 22.12
CA GLN A 49 -10.27 -8.82 22.77
C GLN A 49 -11.18 -7.88 21.97
N VAL A 50 -12.16 -8.44 21.25
CA VAL A 50 -13.12 -7.66 20.44
C VAL A 50 -14.45 -7.38 21.17
N ASP A 51 -14.71 -8.08 22.28
CA ASP A 51 -15.93 -7.96 23.08
C ASP A 51 -15.65 -7.56 24.53
N GLY A 52 -16.65 -6.94 25.16
CA GLY A 52 -16.62 -6.52 26.56
C GLY A 52 -16.02 -5.12 26.74
N THR A 53 -15.44 -4.88 27.92
CA THR A 53 -14.90 -3.56 28.30
C THR A 53 -13.38 -3.59 28.30
N ILE A 54 -12.78 -2.61 27.63
CA ILE A 54 -11.34 -2.37 27.62
C ILE A 54 -11.08 -0.99 28.20
N THR A 55 -10.10 -0.91 29.10
CA THR A 55 -9.58 0.37 29.59
C THR A 55 -8.36 0.75 28.75
N ALA A 56 -8.47 1.79 27.94
CA ALA A 56 -7.37 2.33 27.15
C ALA A 56 -6.92 3.67 27.74
N ALA A 57 -5.62 3.78 28.05
CA ALA A 57 -5.04 5.06 28.46
C ALA A 57 -5.04 6.04 27.29
N GLY A 58 -5.53 7.27 27.51
CA GLY A 58 -5.62 8.31 26.48
C GLY A 58 -7.06 8.73 26.15
N LEU A 59 -8.06 7.89 26.46
CA LEU A 59 -9.47 8.28 26.35
C LEU A 59 -9.86 9.26 27.45
N SER A 60 -10.54 10.33 27.06
CA SER A 60 -11.11 11.33 27.96
C SER A 60 -12.54 10.98 28.41
N GLY A 61 -13.23 10.13 27.63
CA GLY A 61 -14.58 9.67 27.89
C GLY A 61 -14.85 8.26 27.36
N PRO A 62 -16.06 7.71 27.62
CA PRO A 62 -16.44 6.40 27.13
C PRO A 62 -16.59 6.39 25.60
N VAL A 63 -16.14 5.30 24.99
CA VAL A 63 -16.32 4.99 23.58
C VAL A 63 -17.11 3.69 23.46
N SER A 64 -18.05 3.64 22.52
CA SER A 64 -18.76 2.42 22.17
C SER A 64 -18.31 1.95 20.79
N VAL A 65 -17.93 0.67 20.68
CA VAL A 65 -17.60 0.02 19.43
C VAL A 65 -18.57 -1.14 19.24
N LEU A 66 -19.38 -1.08 18.19
CA LEU A 66 -20.26 -2.18 17.77
C LEU A 66 -19.69 -2.76 16.49
N ARG A 67 -19.40 -4.07 16.47
CA ARG A 67 -19.06 -4.78 15.24
C ARG A 67 -20.31 -5.44 14.68
N ASP A 68 -20.58 -5.22 13.40
CA ASP A 68 -21.71 -5.86 12.73
C ASP A 68 -21.40 -7.31 12.33
N LYS A 69 -22.31 -7.95 11.56
CA LYS A 69 -22.16 -9.34 11.12
C LYS A 69 -21.00 -9.57 10.15
N LEU A 70 -20.52 -8.53 9.49
CA LEU A 70 -19.38 -8.56 8.58
C LEU A 70 -18.07 -8.16 9.30
N GLY A 71 -18.17 -7.76 10.56
CA GLY A 71 -17.04 -7.32 11.37
C GLY A 71 -16.74 -5.82 11.27
N VAL A 72 -17.59 -5.05 10.57
CA VAL A 72 -17.40 -3.61 10.37
C VAL A 72 -17.59 -2.88 11.71
N PRO A 73 -16.61 -2.09 12.17
CA PRO A 73 -16.72 -1.34 13.41
C PRO A 73 -17.54 -0.06 13.22
N HIS A 74 -18.59 0.07 14.01
CA HIS A 74 -19.32 1.31 14.27
C HIS A 74 -18.82 1.91 15.58
N ILE A 75 -18.04 2.99 15.48
CA ILE A 75 -17.35 3.65 16.59
C ILE A 75 -18.11 4.91 16.95
N ARG A 76 -18.49 5.04 18.22
CA ARG A 76 -19.15 6.22 18.77
C ARG A 76 -18.39 6.79 19.96
N ALA A 77 -18.11 8.09 19.91
CA ALA A 77 -17.45 8.82 21.01
C ALA A 77 -18.01 10.24 21.16
N ALA A 78 -17.88 10.85 22.35
CA ALA A 78 -18.41 12.20 22.60
C ALA A 78 -17.55 13.32 21.97
N SER A 79 -16.25 13.08 21.81
CA SER A 79 -15.27 14.04 21.27
C SER A 79 -14.60 13.50 20.00
N TYR A 80 -14.08 14.39 19.16
CA TYR A 80 -13.29 13.98 17.98
C TYR A 80 -12.00 13.26 18.39
N ASP A 81 -11.34 13.71 19.46
CA ASP A 81 -10.10 13.08 19.94
C ASP A 81 -10.35 11.62 20.34
N ASP A 82 -11.39 11.36 21.13
CA ASP A 82 -11.75 9.99 21.52
C ASP A 82 -12.21 9.15 20.32
N LEU A 83 -12.89 9.78 19.33
CA LEU A 83 -13.35 9.11 18.12
C LEU A 83 -12.18 8.64 17.25
N PHE A 84 -11.22 9.51 16.97
CA PHE A 84 -10.06 9.17 16.14
C PHE A 84 -9.04 8.32 16.90
N PHE A 85 -8.89 8.51 18.21
CA PHE A 85 -8.19 7.56 19.07
C PHE A 85 -8.79 6.16 18.94
N ALA A 86 -10.10 6.03 19.09
CA ALA A 86 -10.77 4.75 18.98
C ALA A 86 -10.66 4.15 17.57
N GLN A 87 -10.75 4.97 16.51
CA GLN A 87 -10.50 4.53 15.14
C GLN A 87 -9.10 3.90 15.02
N GLY A 88 -8.06 4.56 15.52
CA GLY A 88 -6.70 4.02 15.50
C GLY A 88 -6.55 2.73 16.30
N PHE A 89 -7.15 2.68 17.49
CA PHE A 89 -7.13 1.50 18.35
C PHE A 89 -7.80 0.28 17.67
N VAL A 90 -9.01 0.48 17.13
CA VAL A 90 -9.80 -0.58 16.49
C VAL A 90 -9.18 -1.02 15.15
N THR A 91 -8.63 -0.08 14.38
CA THR A 91 -7.92 -0.43 13.13
C THR A 91 -6.67 -1.24 13.43
N ALA A 92 -5.89 -0.86 14.46
CA ALA A 92 -4.73 -1.65 14.89
C ALA A 92 -5.16 -3.02 15.44
N GLN A 93 -6.28 -3.08 16.15
CA GLN A 93 -6.86 -4.35 16.60
C GLN A 93 -7.04 -5.34 15.45
N ASP A 94 -7.47 -4.86 14.29
CA ASP A 94 -7.75 -5.71 13.14
C ASP A 94 -6.55 -5.90 12.20
N ARG A 95 -5.71 -4.88 12.04
CA ARG A 95 -4.75 -4.78 10.92
C ARG A 95 -3.32 -4.38 11.34
N LEU A 96 -2.95 -4.47 12.63
CA LEU A 96 -1.65 -3.96 13.13
C LEU A 96 -0.42 -4.42 12.32
N TRP A 97 -0.32 -5.70 11.95
CA TRP A 97 0.82 -6.17 11.18
C TRP A 97 0.82 -5.63 9.73
N GLN A 98 -0.35 -5.55 9.09
CA GLN A 98 -0.49 -4.92 7.77
C GLN A 98 -0.07 -3.45 7.82
N MET A 99 -0.49 -2.72 8.85
CA MET A 99 -0.11 -1.32 9.08
C MET A 99 1.41 -1.18 9.23
N ASP A 100 2.05 -2.02 10.05
CA ASP A 100 3.50 -1.97 10.27
C ASP A 100 4.30 -2.25 9.00
N ILE A 101 3.93 -3.29 8.23
CA ILE A 101 4.62 -3.60 6.98
C ILE A 101 4.38 -2.49 5.93
N SER A 102 3.18 -1.91 5.87
CA SER A 102 2.87 -0.86 4.89
C SER A 102 3.69 0.41 5.12
N ARG A 103 3.83 0.86 6.39
CA ARG A 103 4.72 2.00 6.68
C ARG A 103 6.19 1.68 6.39
N ARG A 104 6.62 0.44 6.61
CA ARG A 104 8.00 0.00 6.33
C ARG A 104 8.29 -0.08 4.84
N TYR A 105 7.29 -0.50 4.04
CA TYR A 105 7.35 -0.49 2.60
C TYR A 105 7.56 0.96 2.11
N ALA A 106 6.68 1.89 2.48
CA ALA A 106 6.81 3.29 2.10
C ALA A 106 8.12 3.94 2.59
N ALA A 107 8.56 3.60 3.81
CA ALA A 107 9.77 4.14 4.40
C ALA A 107 11.09 3.55 3.89
N GLY A 108 11.05 2.42 3.16
CA GLY A 108 12.25 1.68 2.76
C GLY A 108 13.01 1.08 3.95
N THR A 109 12.33 0.30 4.79
CA THR A 109 12.92 -0.39 5.96
C THR A 109 12.56 -1.88 6.02
N LEU A 110 12.17 -2.49 4.89
CA LEU A 110 11.82 -3.91 4.84
C LEU A 110 13.05 -4.83 4.88
N ALA A 111 14.20 -4.39 4.38
CA ALA A 111 15.44 -5.17 4.38
C ALA A 111 15.96 -5.42 5.80
N GLU A 112 15.63 -4.55 6.75
CA GLU A 112 15.90 -4.74 8.18
C GLU A 112 15.18 -5.97 8.72
N LEU A 113 13.96 -6.22 8.24
CA LEU A 113 13.06 -7.26 8.75
C LEU A 113 13.13 -8.57 7.95
N LEU A 114 13.08 -8.44 6.62
CA LEU A 114 12.97 -9.55 5.67
C LEU A 114 14.30 -9.88 4.97
N GLY A 115 15.31 -9.04 5.17
CA GLY A 115 16.68 -9.31 4.73
C GLY A 115 17.01 -8.81 3.32
N PRO A 116 18.16 -9.25 2.78
CA PRO A 116 18.82 -8.60 1.66
C PRO A 116 18.05 -8.65 0.33
N SER A 117 17.06 -9.53 0.18
CA SER A 117 16.19 -9.55 -1.01
C SER A 117 15.38 -8.26 -1.17
N LEU A 118 15.13 -7.54 -0.08
CA LEU A 118 14.35 -6.29 -0.07
C LEU A 118 15.26 -5.05 -0.20
N LEU A 119 16.58 -5.22 -0.26
CA LEU A 119 17.51 -4.09 -0.27
C LEU A 119 17.35 -3.21 -1.51
N LYS A 120 17.07 -3.80 -2.68
CA LYS A 120 16.80 -3.04 -3.91
C LYS A 120 15.56 -2.16 -3.78
N HIS A 121 14.51 -2.70 -3.14
CA HIS A 121 13.29 -1.95 -2.85
C HIS A 121 13.58 -0.81 -1.87
N ASP A 122 14.24 -1.09 -0.75
CA ASP A 122 14.51 -0.06 0.26
C ASP A 122 15.38 1.07 -0.29
N ARG A 123 16.41 0.75 -1.09
CA ARG A 123 17.20 1.76 -1.82
C ARG A 123 16.31 2.66 -2.68
N ARG A 124 15.38 2.09 -3.45
CA ARG A 124 14.43 2.87 -4.26
C ARG A 124 13.68 3.86 -3.39
N GLN A 125 13.08 3.41 -2.29
CA GLN A 125 12.31 4.27 -1.41
C GLN A 125 13.16 5.35 -0.73
N ARG A 126 14.42 5.04 -0.39
CA ARG A 126 15.38 6.01 0.14
C ARG A 126 15.76 7.09 -0.88
N TYR A 127 16.09 6.70 -2.11
CA TYR A 127 16.34 7.69 -3.17
C TYR A 127 15.10 8.54 -3.51
N LEU A 128 13.91 7.97 -3.43
CA LEU A 128 12.66 8.71 -3.59
C LEU A 128 12.35 9.63 -2.41
N GLN A 129 13.07 9.55 -1.28
CA GLN A 129 12.92 10.45 -0.12
C GLN A 129 11.48 10.54 0.43
N ILE A 130 10.63 9.52 0.24
CA ILE A 130 9.20 9.54 0.62
C ILE A 130 9.03 9.80 2.12
N ARG A 131 9.79 9.07 2.95
CA ARG A 131 9.80 9.26 4.41
C ARG A 131 10.20 10.68 4.80
N ALA A 132 11.28 11.19 4.21
CA ALA A 132 11.76 12.53 4.51
C ALA A 132 10.73 13.60 4.09
N ALA A 133 9.97 13.38 3.01
CA ALA A 133 8.87 14.25 2.60
C ALA A 133 7.73 14.26 3.64
N CYS A 134 7.30 13.08 4.08
CA CYS A 134 6.28 12.95 5.13
C CYS A 134 6.71 13.61 6.45
N GLU A 135 7.96 13.40 6.89
CA GLU A 135 8.52 14.02 8.10
C GLU A 135 8.54 15.55 8.02
N ARG A 136 8.85 16.13 6.85
CA ARG A 136 8.77 17.59 6.63
C ARG A 136 7.32 18.09 6.68
N ALA A 137 6.39 17.35 6.09
CA ALA A 137 4.98 17.74 6.01
C ALA A 137 4.31 17.78 7.38
N VAL A 138 4.69 16.92 8.35
CA VAL A 138 4.16 16.98 9.73
C VAL A 138 4.31 18.38 10.35
N GLY A 139 5.40 19.09 10.05
CA GLY A 139 5.64 20.45 10.54
C GLY A 139 4.76 21.53 9.89
N LYS A 140 4.03 21.18 8.84
CA LYS A 140 3.21 22.09 8.02
C LYS A 140 1.71 21.78 8.05
N LEU A 141 1.32 20.66 8.66
CA LEU A 141 -0.08 20.28 8.83
C LEU A 141 -0.88 21.37 9.55
N ASP A 142 -2.15 21.51 9.17
CA ASP A 142 -3.13 22.29 9.92
C ASP A 142 -3.18 21.79 11.38
N PRO A 143 -3.22 22.68 12.40
CA PRO A 143 -3.24 22.27 13.80
C PRO A 143 -4.35 21.29 14.18
N GLN A 144 -5.55 21.43 13.61
CA GLN A 144 -6.67 20.53 13.83
C GLN A 144 -6.39 19.16 13.22
N GLN A 145 -5.93 19.12 11.98
CA GLN A 145 -5.61 17.88 11.29
C GLN A 145 -4.49 17.12 12.01
N ARG A 146 -3.44 17.84 12.42
CA ARG A 146 -2.34 17.28 13.22
C ARG A 146 -2.86 16.66 14.51
N ARG A 147 -3.73 17.35 15.24
CA ARG A 147 -4.36 16.84 16.47
C ARG A 147 -5.12 15.53 16.23
N PHE A 148 -5.87 15.42 15.13
CA PHE A 148 -6.61 14.19 14.81
C PHE A 148 -5.69 13.02 14.43
N LEU A 149 -4.61 13.29 13.69
CA LEU A 149 -3.57 12.29 13.41
C LEU A 149 -2.85 11.85 14.68
N GLU A 150 -2.55 12.77 15.59
CA GLU A 150 -1.95 12.46 16.89
C GLU A 150 -2.89 11.59 17.74
N ALA A 151 -4.19 11.91 17.78
CA ALA A 151 -5.19 11.08 18.48
C ALA A 151 -5.25 9.66 17.90
N TYR A 152 -5.31 9.52 16.57
CA TYR A 152 -5.26 8.22 15.89
C TYR A 152 -3.99 7.43 16.25
N ALA A 153 -2.82 8.07 16.18
CA ALA A 153 -1.55 7.46 16.53
C ALA A 153 -1.51 7.00 17.99
N GLN A 154 -2.05 7.79 18.92
CA GLN A 154 -2.19 7.42 20.33
C GLN A 154 -3.08 6.18 20.51
N GLY A 155 -4.17 6.07 19.74
CA GLY A 155 -5.03 4.89 19.72
C GLY A 155 -4.30 3.62 19.27
N VAL A 156 -3.56 3.70 18.17
CA VAL A 156 -2.72 2.61 17.67
C VAL A 156 -1.69 2.20 18.73
N ASN A 157 -1.04 3.18 19.36
CA ASN A 157 -0.03 2.94 20.40
C ASN A 157 -0.62 2.32 21.67
N ALA A 158 -1.81 2.72 22.07
CA ALA A 158 -2.52 2.11 23.19
C ALA A 158 -2.81 0.63 22.92
N PHE A 159 -3.20 0.28 21.68
CA PHE A 159 -3.36 -1.12 21.29
C PHE A 159 -2.03 -1.89 21.27
N ILE A 160 -0.95 -1.31 20.72
CA ILE A 160 0.40 -1.93 20.73
C ILE A 160 0.84 -2.23 22.17
N GLU A 161 0.62 -1.30 23.10
CA GLU A 161 0.99 -1.49 24.50
C GLU A 161 0.15 -2.60 25.17
N GLN A 162 -1.16 -2.57 24.98
CA GLN A 162 -2.06 -3.57 25.54
C GLN A 162 -1.80 -4.98 24.99
N SER A 163 -1.47 -5.09 23.70
CA SER A 163 -1.22 -6.34 23.00
C SER A 163 0.24 -6.80 23.08
N ARG A 164 1.13 -6.11 23.81
CA ARG A 164 2.58 -6.39 23.84
C ARG A 164 2.93 -7.86 24.11
N LYS A 165 2.14 -8.58 24.92
CA LYS A 165 2.33 -10.02 25.21
C LYS A 165 1.66 -10.95 24.20
N HIS A 166 0.65 -10.43 23.49
CA HIS A 166 -0.21 -11.16 22.57
C HIS A 166 -0.26 -10.48 21.20
N LEU A 167 0.91 -10.12 20.66
CA LEU A 167 1.01 -9.50 19.34
C LEU A 167 0.58 -10.51 18.26
N PRO A 168 0.06 -10.03 17.11
CA PRO A 168 -0.21 -10.87 15.96
C PRO A 168 0.95 -11.83 15.64
N ILE A 169 0.61 -13.04 15.21
CA ILE A 169 1.55 -14.16 15.09
C ILE A 169 2.75 -13.84 14.20
N GLU A 170 2.57 -12.98 13.19
CA GLU A 170 3.60 -12.55 12.26
C GLU A 170 4.77 -11.86 12.97
N PHE A 171 4.50 -11.07 14.01
CA PHE A 171 5.54 -10.45 14.85
C PHE A 171 6.36 -11.50 15.59
N LYS A 172 5.72 -12.58 16.08
CA LYS A 172 6.39 -13.68 16.78
C LYS A 172 7.24 -14.53 15.82
N ILE A 173 6.71 -14.84 14.64
CA ILE A 173 7.41 -15.61 13.60
C ILE A 173 8.66 -14.84 13.14
N LEU A 174 8.52 -13.53 12.91
CA LEU A 174 9.62 -12.67 12.45
C LEU A 174 10.52 -12.18 13.58
N ARG A 175 10.13 -12.43 14.84
CA ARG A 175 10.87 -12.14 16.08
C ARG A 175 11.19 -10.65 16.26
N TYR A 176 10.17 -9.82 16.11
CA TYR A 176 10.28 -8.37 16.33
C TYR A 176 9.00 -7.81 16.96
N SER A 177 9.09 -6.58 17.47
CA SER A 177 7.94 -5.82 17.94
C SER A 177 7.78 -4.57 17.08
N PRO A 178 6.54 -4.11 16.82
CA PRO A 178 6.32 -2.88 16.09
C PRO A 178 6.82 -1.68 16.90
N ALA A 179 7.40 -0.69 16.22
CA ALA A 179 7.70 0.60 16.84
C ALA A 179 6.40 1.37 17.12
N PRO A 180 6.40 2.35 18.04
CA PRO A 180 5.26 3.24 18.20
C PRO A 180 4.85 3.88 16.87
N TRP A 181 3.55 3.99 16.63
CA TRP A 181 2.97 4.72 15.51
C TRP A 181 3.12 6.22 15.72
N ARG A 182 3.56 6.94 14.70
CA ARG A 182 3.74 8.40 14.71
C ARG A 182 2.87 9.04 13.63
N VAL A 183 2.72 10.37 13.66
CA VAL A 183 1.90 11.11 12.69
C VAL A 183 2.40 10.90 11.26
N GLU A 184 3.73 10.92 11.07
CA GLU A 184 4.38 10.67 9.79
C GLU A 184 4.11 9.25 9.26
N ASP A 185 3.82 8.26 10.11
CA ASP A 185 3.49 6.91 9.66
C ASP A 185 2.11 6.90 8.96
N SER A 186 1.16 7.69 9.44
CA SER A 186 -0.12 7.87 8.73
C SER A 186 0.08 8.58 7.38
N LEU A 187 0.93 9.60 7.32
CA LEU A 187 1.26 10.26 6.05
C LEU A 187 1.97 9.30 5.08
N LEU A 188 2.85 8.42 5.59
CA LEU A 188 3.50 7.37 4.79
C LEU A 188 2.49 6.41 4.15
N ILE A 189 1.40 6.06 4.84
CA ILE A 189 0.33 5.23 4.25
C ILE A 189 -0.32 5.94 3.06
N GLY A 190 -0.63 7.24 3.19
CA GLY A 190 -1.15 8.04 2.08
C GLY A 190 -0.15 8.17 0.93
N ALA A 191 1.12 8.46 1.24
CA ALA A 191 2.19 8.58 0.26
C ALA A 191 2.47 7.26 -0.47
N ASN A 192 2.27 6.11 0.17
CA ASN A 192 2.36 4.81 -0.48
C ASN A 192 1.28 4.64 -1.55
N MET A 193 0.05 5.05 -1.25
CA MET A 193 -1.03 5.04 -2.23
C MET A 193 -0.75 6.02 -3.37
N ASP A 194 -0.21 7.20 -3.07
CA ASP A 194 0.22 8.16 -4.09
C ASP A 194 1.29 7.57 -5.03
N GLN A 195 2.33 6.94 -4.49
CA GLN A 195 3.36 6.25 -5.27
C GLN A 195 2.79 5.14 -6.15
N MET A 196 1.87 4.34 -5.60
CA MET A 196 1.21 3.25 -6.30
C MET A 196 0.42 3.76 -7.51
N LEU A 197 -0.16 4.95 -7.43
CA LEU A 197 -1.05 5.51 -8.43
C LEU A 197 -0.37 6.45 -9.44
N ASN A 198 0.81 6.97 -9.12
CA ASN A 198 1.44 8.07 -9.86
C ASN A 198 2.86 7.80 -10.38
N THR A 199 3.35 6.55 -10.48
CA THR A 199 4.73 6.26 -10.95
C THR A 199 4.94 6.42 -12.47
N GLN A 200 4.66 7.61 -13.00
CA GLN A 200 4.69 7.95 -14.42
C GLN A 200 6.10 8.20 -14.95
N TYR A 201 7.07 8.63 -14.13
CA TYR A 201 8.44 8.90 -14.59
C TYR A 201 9.11 7.69 -15.28
N ASP A 202 8.79 6.46 -14.85
CA ASP A 202 9.28 5.21 -15.46
C ASP A 202 8.74 5.08 -16.90
N LEU A 203 7.48 5.47 -17.12
CA LEU A 203 6.82 5.44 -18.43
C LEU A 203 7.37 6.54 -19.35
N GLU A 204 7.65 7.72 -18.83
CA GLU A 204 8.27 8.81 -19.60
C GLU A 204 9.65 8.42 -20.13
N LEU A 205 10.50 7.82 -19.29
CA LEU A 205 11.83 7.36 -19.70
C LEU A 205 11.76 6.24 -20.74
N LYS A 206 10.77 5.34 -20.63
CA LYS A 206 10.52 4.32 -21.66
C LYS A 206 10.05 4.97 -22.96
N ARG A 207 9.11 5.92 -22.89
CA ARG A 207 8.58 6.67 -24.04
C ARG A 207 9.69 7.46 -24.73
N GLU A 208 10.58 8.11 -23.99
CA GLU A 208 11.74 8.82 -24.53
C GLU A 208 12.61 7.89 -25.39
N LYS A 209 12.88 6.67 -24.93
CA LYS A 209 13.66 5.67 -25.68
C LYS A 209 12.98 5.25 -26.98
N VAL A 210 11.66 5.07 -26.96
CA VAL A 210 10.86 4.71 -28.15
C VAL A 210 10.86 5.87 -29.15
N VAL A 211 10.51 7.07 -28.70
CA VAL A 211 10.39 8.29 -29.52
C VAL A 211 11.68 8.61 -30.29
N ARG A 212 12.86 8.31 -29.74
CA ARG A 212 14.15 8.50 -30.43
C ARG A 212 14.32 7.67 -31.72
N HIS A 213 13.52 6.62 -31.89
CA HIS A 213 13.60 5.72 -33.05
C HIS A 213 12.43 5.92 -34.03
N LEU A 214 11.50 6.83 -33.71
CA LEU A 214 10.27 7.06 -34.48
C LEU A 214 10.27 8.45 -35.12
N ASN A 215 9.58 8.56 -36.25
CA ASN A 215 9.29 9.85 -36.88
C ASN A 215 8.03 10.50 -36.27
N ALA A 216 7.78 11.77 -36.60
CA ALA A 216 6.68 12.54 -36.01
C ALA A 216 5.29 11.92 -36.25
N GLN A 217 5.08 11.23 -37.38
CA GLN A 217 3.82 10.58 -37.69
C GLN A 217 3.64 9.31 -36.83
N GLU A 218 4.67 8.47 -36.75
CA GLU A 218 4.65 7.27 -35.90
C GLU A 218 4.46 7.62 -34.42
N ILE A 219 5.04 8.73 -33.95
CA ILE A 219 4.84 9.23 -32.58
C ILE A 219 3.40 9.67 -32.35
N ALA A 220 2.80 10.39 -33.31
CA ALA A 220 1.42 10.84 -33.23
C ALA A 220 0.43 9.67 -33.25
N ASP A 221 0.74 8.63 -34.04
CA ASP A 221 -0.06 7.41 -34.13
C ASP A 221 0.05 6.55 -32.85
N LEU A 222 1.26 6.43 -32.28
CA LEU A 222 1.51 5.59 -31.09
C LEU A 222 1.10 6.27 -29.77
N TYR A 223 1.21 7.59 -29.69
CA TYR A 223 0.91 8.36 -28.49
C TYR A 223 -0.03 9.53 -28.77
N PRO A 224 -1.29 9.26 -29.14
CA PRO A 224 -2.28 10.31 -29.36
C PRO A 224 -2.49 11.10 -28.07
N SER A 225 -2.31 12.42 -28.13
CA SER A 225 -2.52 13.33 -26.99
C SER A 225 -3.97 13.81 -26.85
N THR A 226 -4.81 13.53 -27.86
CA THR A 226 -6.24 13.83 -27.88
C THR A 226 -6.98 12.75 -28.64
N SER A 227 -8.24 12.53 -28.27
CA SER A 227 -9.20 11.70 -28.97
C SER A 227 -10.40 12.54 -29.38
N TRP A 228 -11.04 12.18 -30.50
CA TRP A 228 -12.32 12.77 -30.88
C TRP A 228 -13.45 12.50 -29.85
N ARG A 229 -13.21 11.57 -28.93
CA ARG A 229 -14.09 11.28 -27.78
C ARG A 229 -13.78 12.13 -26.54
N ASP A 230 -12.69 12.90 -26.53
CA ASP A 230 -12.35 13.72 -25.38
C ASP A 230 -13.35 14.86 -25.24
N LEU A 231 -14.12 14.83 -24.15
CA LEU A 231 -15.03 15.88 -23.75
C LEU A 231 -14.55 16.43 -22.39
N PRO A 232 -13.75 17.51 -22.39
CA PRO A 232 -13.28 18.13 -21.17
C PRO A 232 -14.45 18.43 -20.21
N PRO A 233 -14.30 18.19 -18.90
CA PRO A 233 -15.31 18.54 -17.92
C PRO A 233 -15.68 20.02 -18.07
N ALA A 234 -16.98 20.31 -18.26
CA ALA A 234 -17.60 21.61 -18.58
C ALA A 234 -17.92 21.91 -20.06
N GLN A 235 -17.54 21.06 -21.01
CA GLN A 235 -18.10 21.16 -22.38
C GLN A 235 -19.43 20.43 -22.50
N GLN A 236 -20.44 21.07 -23.12
CA GLN A 236 -21.68 20.38 -23.46
C GLN A 236 -21.38 19.32 -24.51
N ALA A 237 -21.72 18.06 -24.20
CA ALA A 237 -21.64 16.98 -25.18
C ALA A 237 -22.49 17.36 -26.40
N ASN A 238 -21.87 17.37 -27.58
CA ASN A 238 -22.60 17.59 -28.82
C ASN A 238 -23.41 16.31 -29.14
N PRO A 239 -24.75 16.34 -29.19
CA PRO A 239 -25.57 15.14 -29.37
C PRO A 239 -25.33 14.41 -30.71
N SER A 240 -24.57 14.99 -31.64
CA SER A 240 -24.17 14.36 -32.90
C SER A 240 -23.02 13.35 -32.78
N ILE A 241 -22.40 13.17 -31.61
CA ILE A 241 -21.29 12.21 -31.40
C ILE A 241 -21.77 10.74 -31.54
N GLU A 242 -23.08 10.48 -31.52
CA GLU A 242 -23.63 9.14 -31.78
C GLU A 242 -23.32 8.62 -33.21
N ASP A 243 -22.99 9.51 -34.17
CA ASP A 243 -22.85 9.16 -35.60
C ASP A 243 -21.44 9.31 -36.19
N GLU A 244 -20.42 9.73 -35.42
CA GLU A 244 -19.05 9.80 -35.95
C GLU A 244 -18.40 8.41 -35.96
N GLN A 245 -18.48 7.77 -37.13
CA GLN A 245 -17.71 6.57 -37.43
C GLN A 245 -16.22 6.84 -37.22
N SER A 246 -15.58 5.97 -36.43
CA SER A 246 -14.14 5.94 -36.21
C SER A 246 -13.38 6.24 -37.50
N PRO A 247 -12.50 7.25 -37.55
CA PRO A 247 -11.68 7.49 -38.73
C PRO A 247 -10.85 6.24 -39.02
N THR A 248 -11.10 5.67 -40.20
CA THR A 248 -10.29 4.63 -40.88
C THR A 248 -10.14 3.26 -40.22
N LYS A 249 -10.95 2.32 -40.71
CA LYS A 249 -10.59 0.91 -40.90
C LYS A 249 -9.37 0.82 -41.84
N GLN A 250 -8.17 0.64 -41.29
CA GLN A 250 -7.05 0.00 -41.96
C GLN A 250 -5.97 -0.32 -40.91
N ASN A 251 -6.24 -1.34 -40.10
CA ASN A 251 -5.17 -2.03 -39.38
C ASN A 251 -4.99 -3.38 -40.07
N PRO A 252 -3.91 -3.61 -40.85
CA PRO A 252 -3.73 -4.86 -41.59
C PRO A 252 -3.41 -6.07 -40.71
N ASP A 253 -2.99 -5.89 -39.45
CA ASP A 253 -2.43 -6.96 -38.62
C ASP A 253 -3.27 -7.26 -37.37
N SER A 254 -4.48 -7.80 -37.53
CA SER A 254 -5.23 -8.37 -36.41
C SER A 254 -5.30 -9.90 -36.46
N LYS A 255 -4.24 -10.55 -36.96
CA LYS A 255 -4.07 -12.00 -36.90
C LYS A 255 -2.64 -12.32 -36.49
N GLU A 256 -2.51 -13.15 -35.45
CA GLU A 256 -1.28 -13.77 -34.93
C GLU A 256 -0.48 -12.77 -34.06
N ASP A 257 -0.26 -12.94 -32.74
CA ASP A 257 0.02 -14.13 -31.95
C ASP A 257 -0.50 -14.00 -30.49
N GLU A 258 -1.32 -14.95 -30.01
CA GLU A 258 -1.54 -15.18 -28.58
C GLU A 258 -0.68 -16.37 -28.13
N GLU A 259 0.60 -16.11 -27.86
CA GLU A 259 1.41 -16.96 -26.97
C GLU A 259 2.34 -16.05 -26.15
N ASP A 260 1.76 -15.32 -25.20
CA ASP A 260 2.55 -14.62 -24.19
C ASP A 260 3.06 -15.62 -23.14
N GLU A 261 4.35 -15.94 -23.26
CA GLU A 261 5.14 -16.55 -22.20
C GLU A 261 5.10 -15.65 -20.96
N HIS A 262 4.28 -16.01 -19.96
CA HIS A 262 4.30 -15.34 -18.67
C HIS A 262 5.71 -15.42 -18.06
N PRO A 263 6.36 -14.30 -17.72
CA PRO A 263 7.61 -14.35 -16.98
C PRO A 263 7.38 -15.08 -15.66
N THR A 264 8.21 -16.09 -15.43
CA THR A 264 8.11 -16.95 -14.25
C THR A 264 8.30 -16.07 -13.01
N PRO A 265 7.34 -16.03 -12.07
CA PRO A 265 7.43 -15.14 -10.93
C PRO A 265 8.65 -15.51 -10.09
N THR A 266 9.56 -14.54 -9.92
CA THR A 266 10.60 -14.61 -8.89
C THR A 266 9.96 -14.85 -7.53
N LYS A 267 10.60 -15.70 -6.72
CA LYS A 267 10.17 -16.13 -5.38
C LYS A 267 10.21 -14.98 -4.35
N THR A 268 9.47 -13.92 -4.58
CA THR A 268 9.14 -12.93 -3.55
C THR A 268 7.87 -13.40 -2.84
N SER A 269 7.79 -13.28 -1.53
CA SER A 269 6.60 -13.67 -0.77
C SER A 269 5.36 -12.93 -1.30
N SER A 270 4.25 -13.65 -1.47
CA SER A 270 2.97 -13.15 -2.03
C SER A 270 2.46 -11.86 -1.38
N PHE A 271 2.78 -11.65 -0.09
CA PHE A 271 2.37 -10.47 0.65
C PHE A 271 3.10 -9.18 0.23
N ILE A 272 4.38 -9.24 -0.15
CA ILE A 272 5.09 -8.05 -0.63
C ILE A 272 4.61 -7.67 -2.04
N ARG A 273 4.22 -8.67 -2.84
CA ARG A 273 3.56 -8.42 -4.13
C ARG A 273 2.22 -7.71 -3.95
N ALA A 274 1.45 -8.02 -2.91
CA ALA A 274 0.21 -7.28 -2.61
C ALA A 274 0.43 -5.78 -2.28
N LEU A 275 1.64 -5.39 -1.84
CA LEU A 275 2.01 -3.98 -1.63
C LEU A 275 2.59 -3.33 -2.89
N ASP A 276 2.94 -4.14 -3.89
CA ASP A 276 3.48 -3.73 -5.17
C ASP A 276 2.42 -4.04 -6.24
N ALA A 277 1.51 -3.09 -6.50
CA ALA A 277 0.39 -3.23 -7.43
C ALA A 277 0.78 -3.53 -8.91
N ARG A 278 2.06 -3.77 -9.19
CA ARG A 278 2.61 -4.14 -10.50
C ARG A 278 2.60 -5.66 -10.68
N SER A 279 1.42 -6.27 -10.68
CA SER A 279 1.28 -7.70 -10.99
C SER A 279 1.19 -8.00 -12.48
N CYS A 280 0.90 -6.99 -13.31
CA CYS A 280 0.69 -7.11 -14.75
C CYS A 280 1.22 -5.86 -15.48
N ASP A 281 2.25 -6.02 -16.32
CA ASP A 281 2.88 -4.92 -17.06
C ASP A 281 1.97 -4.33 -18.17
N MET A 282 0.88 -5.02 -18.53
CA MET A 282 -0.04 -4.66 -19.62
C MET A 282 -1.46 -4.32 -19.15
N CYS A 283 -1.75 -4.47 -17.86
CA CYS A 283 -3.08 -4.18 -17.32
C CYS A 283 -3.11 -2.72 -16.89
N VAL A 284 -3.95 -1.91 -17.52
CA VAL A 284 -4.22 -0.54 -17.06
C VAL A 284 -5.37 -0.62 -16.05
N PRO A 285 -5.12 -0.46 -14.73
CA PRO A 285 -6.20 -0.42 -13.76
C PRO A 285 -7.09 0.79 -14.06
N GLY A 286 -8.39 0.54 -14.21
CA GLY A 286 -9.42 1.57 -14.34
C GLY A 286 -10.17 1.76 -13.02
N SER A 287 -11.14 2.66 -12.99
CA SER A 287 -12.12 2.74 -11.90
C SER A 287 -13.36 3.45 -12.42
N ASN A 288 -14.52 3.17 -11.84
CA ASN A 288 -15.77 3.84 -12.21
C ASN A 288 -16.21 4.80 -11.10
N ASN A 289 -16.71 5.98 -11.49
CA ASN A 289 -17.60 6.78 -10.65
C ASN A 289 -18.73 7.34 -11.50
N TRP A 290 -19.95 7.31 -10.97
CA TRP A 290 -21.12 7.94 -11.57
C TRP A 290 -21.89 8.74 -10.52
N VAL A 291 -22.38 9.91 -10.92
CA VAL A 291 -23.37 10.69 -10.16
C VAL A 291 -24.56 10.96 -11.05
N VAL A 292 -25.75 10.57 -10.58
CA VAL A 292 -27.03 10.81 -11.26
C VAL A 292 -27.79 11.89 -10.51
N SER A 293 -28.12 12.98 -11.20
CA SER A 293 -28.96 14.05 -10.63
C SER A 293 -30.32 13.51 -10.21
N GLY A 294 -30.87 14.03 -9.10
CA GLY A 294 -32.20 13.65 -8.62
C GLY A 294 -33.33 13.88 -9.64
N ALA A 295 -33.13 14.74 -10.64
CA ALA A 295 -34.06 14.91 -11.76
C ALA A 295 -34.23 13.64 -12.61
N HIS A 296 -33.29 12.69 -12.52
CA HIS A 296 -33.27 11.44 -13.28
C HIS A 296 -33.46 10.20 -12.40
N THR A 297 -33.85 10.36 -11.13
CA THR A 297 -34.02 9.23 -10.20
C THR A 297 -35.45 9.15 -9.69
N ALA A 298 -35.94 7.92 -9.44
CA ALA A 298 -37.31 7.71 -8.94
C ALA A 298 -37.56 8.36 -7.57
N SER A 299 -36.52 8.55 -6.77
CA SER A 299 -36.61 9.15 -5.43
C SER A 299 -36.56 10.68 -5.44
N GLY A 300 -36.24 11.31 -6.58
CA GLY A 300 -35.94 12.74 -6.66
C GLY A 300 -34.62 13.15 -5.99
N LYS A 301 -33.81 12.19 -5.50
CA LYS A 301 -32.53 12.45 -4.81
C LYS A 301 -31.34 11.99 -5.64
N PRO A 302 -30.17 12.63 -5.52
CA PRO A 302 -28.97 12.19 -6.22
C PRO A 302 -28.59 10.74 -5.87
N LEU A 303 -28.04 10.02 -6.84
CA LEU A 303 -27.40 8.71 -6.65
C LEU A 303 -25.92 8.82 -6.98
N LEU A 304 -25.08 8.25 -6.13
CA LEU A 304 -23.64 8.12 -6.37
C LEU A 304 -23.28 6.63 -6.40
N SER A 305 -22.47 6.25 -7.37
CA SER A 305 -21.82 4.93 -7.44
C SER A 305 -20.33 5.17 -7.60
N ASN A 306 -19.52 4.63 -6.70
CA ASN A 306 -18.06 4.67 -6.79
C ASN A 306 -17.52 3.25 -6.64
N ASP A 307 -16.71 2.85 -7.60
CA ASP A 307 -16.23 1.49 -7.81
C ASP A 307 -14.75 1.57 -8.20
N MET A 308 -13.91 1.72 -7.17
CA MET A 308 -12.46 1.85 -7.29
C MET A 308 -11.83 0.48 -7.55
N HIS A 309 -11.09 0.30 -8.65
CA HIS A 309 -10.39 -0.95 -8.94
C HIS A 309 -8.91 -0.84 -8.57
N ILE A 310 -8.51 -1.65 -7.61
CA ILE A 310 -7.13 -1.90 -7.22
C ILE A 310 -6.96 -3.42 -7.17
N GLU A 311 -5.74 -3.92 -7.36
CA GLU A 311 -5.46 -5.35 -7.27
C GLU A 311 -5.97 -5.94 -5.94
N HIS A 312 -6.66 -7.08 -6.02
CA HIS A 312 -7.13 -7.77 -4.83
C HIS A 312 -5.96 -8.37 -4.04
N SER A 313 -5.90 -8.02 -2.76
CA SER A 313 -4.92 -8.54 -1.82
C SER A 313 -5.58 -9.14 -0.58
N ILE A 314 -4.83 -9.97 0.14
CA ILE A 314 -5.22 -10.44 1.48
C ILE A 314 -4.12 -10.04 2.47
N PRO A 315 -4.42 -9.17 3.45
CA PRO A 315 -5.66 -8.40 3.60
C PRO A 315 -5.87 -7.34 2.50
N ASP A 316 -7.12 -6.94 2.29
CA ASP A 316 -7.48 -5.88 1.34
C ASP A 316 -6.93 -4.51 1.80
N ILE A 317 -6.72 -3.59 0.85
CA ILE A 317 -6.25 -2.23 1.09
C ILE A 317 -7.33 -1.38 1.79
N TRP A 318 -8.61 -1.62 1.49
CA TRP A 318 -9.71 -0.86 2.09
C TRP A 318 -10.15 -1.44 3.44
N TYR A 319 -10.48 -0.54 4.36
CA TYR A 319 -11.00 -0.86 5.68
C TYR A 319 -12.32 -0.14 5.93
N GLU A 320 -13.42 -0.89 5.99
CA GLU A 320 -14.73 -0.32 6.26
C GLU A 320 -14.84 0.15 7.72
N THR A 321 -15.41 1.33 7.92
CA THR A 321 -15.66 1.89 9.25
C THR A 321 -16.82 2.86 9.25
N HIS A 322 -17.48 3.00 10.40
CA HIS A 322 -18.51 3.99 10.65
C HIS A 322 -18.17 4.77 11.91
N LEU A 323 -18.10 6.10 11.79
CA LEU A 323 -17.65 7.01 12.83
C LEU A 323 -18.79 7.96 13.20
N THR A 324 -19.22 7.94 14.46
CA THR A 324 -20.28 8.81 14.98
C THR A 324 -19.77 9.63 16.17
N LYS A 325 -19.84 10.97 16.08
CA LYS A 325 -19.61 11.86 17.22
C LYS A 325 -20.92 12.14 17.95
N GLY A 326 -20.94 11.90 19.27
CA GLY A 326 -22.10 12.14 20.13
C GLY A 326 -23.32 11.36 19.65
N ASP A 327 -24.38 12.09 19.33
CA ASP A 327 -25.64 11.56 18.81
C ASP A 327 -25.69 11.49 17.26
N GLY A 328 -24.60 11.86 16.57
CA GLY A 328 -24.50 11.86 15.12
C GLY A 328 -25.02 13.12 14.42
N GLN A 329 -25.36 14.18 15.16
CA GLN A 329 -25.75 15.45 14.53
C GLN A 329 -24.57 16.19 13.89
N ASP A 330 -23.41 16.16 14.55
CA ASP A 330 -22.21 16.86 14.07
C ASP A 330 -21.39 16.02 13.08
N TYR A 331 -21.28 14.72 13.34
CA TYR A 331 -20.43 13.80 12.57
C TYR A 331 -21.00 12.39 12.62
N ASP A 332 -21.40 11.85 11.46
CA ASP A 332 -21.98 10.52 11.29
C ASP A 332 -21.61 10.03 9.89
N VAL A 333 -20.44 9.40 9.77
CA VAL A 333 -19.78 9.12 8.50
C VAL A 333 -19.43 7.65 8.38
N ALA A 334 -19.89 7.00 7.31
CA ALA A 334 -19.61 5.59 7.01
C ALA A 334 -18.97 5.45 5.63
N GLY A 335 -18.05 4.50 5.50
CA GLY A 335 -17.37 4.20 4.24
C GLY A 335 -16.08 3.44 4.49
N VAL A 336 -15.08 3.68 3.64
CA VAL A 336 -13.77 3.03 3.72
C VAL A 336 -12.66 4.02 4.09
N SER A 337 -11.70 3.54 4.87
CA SER A 337 -10.41 4.17 5.15
C SER A 337 -9.26 3.27 4.68
N LEU A 338 -8.02 3.75 4.84
CA LEU A 338 -6.82 2.93 4.73
C LEU A 338 -6.37 2.51 6.13
N PRO A 339 -5.97 1.25 6.36
CA PRO A 339 -5.32 0.85 7.61
C PRO A 339 -4.09 1.71 7.92
N GLY A 340 -4.18 2.55 8.95
CA GLY A 340 -3.10 3.49 9.33
C GLY A 340 -3.38 4.96 9.01
N LEU A 341 -4.46 5.26 8.30
CA LEU A 341 -4.93 6.62 8.03
C LEU A 341 -6.26 6.88 8.76
N PRO A 342 -6.41 7.97 9.54
CA PRO A 342 -7.71 8.35 10.10
C PRO A 342 -8.71 8.79 9.02
N PHE A 343 -9.95 9.04 9.45
CA PHE A 343 -11.09 9.50 8.64
C PHE A 343 -11.68 8.42 7.73
N VAL A 344 -12.75 8.80 7.02
CA VAL A 344 -13.37 8.01 5.95
C VAL A 344 -13.02 8.70 4.63
N ILE A 345 -12.29 8.01 3.78
CA ILE A 345 -11.70 8.55 2.55
C ILE A 345 -12.74 8.52 1.42
N VAL A 346 -13.50 7.43 1.32
CA VAL A 346 -14.64 7.27 0.41
C VAL A 346 -15.83 6.83 1.21
N GLY A 347 -16.97 7.47 1.03
CA GLY A 347 -18.14 7.13 1.84
C GLY A 347 -19.28 8.12 1.72
N HIS A 348 -20.07 8.16 2.77
CA HIS A 348 -21.21 9.06 2.86
C HIS A 348 -21.53 9.41 4.30
N ASN A 349 -22.34 10.44 4.45
CA ASN A 349 -23.01 10.78 5.70
C ASN A 349 -24.51 10.94 5.44
N ARG A 350 -25.21 11.56 6.39
CA ARG A 350 -26.66 11.80 6.28
C ARG A 350 -27.07 12.79 5.18
N ARG A 351 -26.12 13.49 4.56
CA ARG A 351 -26.35 14.66 3.68
C ARG A 351 -25.68 14.54 2.32
N ILE A 352 -24.47 14.00 2.25
CA ILE A 352 -23.65 13.88 1.04
C ILE A 352 -23.01 12.49 0.95
N ALA A 353 -22.63 12.11 -0.26
CA ALA A 353 -21.76 10.98 -0.56
C ALA A 353 -20.62 11.46 -1.45
N TRP A 354 -19.46 10.82 -1.34
CA TRP A 354 -18.27 11.14 -2.14
C TRP A 354 -17.45 9.89 -2.41
N GLY A 355 -16.67 9.97 -3.47
CA GLY A 355 -15.73 8.95 -3.90
C GLY A 355 -14.81 9.53 -4.94
N PHE A 356 -13.81 8.76 -5.36
CA PHE A 356 -12.86 9.20 -6.37
C PHE A 356 -12.44 8.04 -7.27
N THR A 357 -11.83 8.40 -8.38
CA THR A 357 -11.16 7.50 -9.32
C THR A 357 -9.82 8.14 -9.68
N ASN A 358 -8.80 7.33 -9.94
CA ASN A 358 -7.51 7.87 -10.35
C ASN A 358 -7.64 8.56 -11.73
N LEU A 359 -7.23 9.82 -11.82
CA LEU A 359 -7.20 10.56 -13.09
C LEU A 359 -5.93 10.24 -13.91
N GLY A 360 -4.92 9.63 -13.29
CA GLY A 360 -3.57 9.53 -13.85
C GLY A 360 -2.96 10.91 -14.08
N PRO A 361 -3.01 11.84 -13.09
CA PRO A 361 -2.53 13.19 -13.30
C PRO A 361 -1.02 13.19 -13.53
N ASP A 362 -0.56 14.11 -14.37
CA ASP A 362 0.87 14.37 -14.52
C ASP A 362 1.36 15.18 -13.31
N VAL A 363 1.96 14.48 -12.35
CA VAL A 363 2.43 15.04 -11.06
C VAL A 363 3.90 14.75 -10.80
N GLN A 364 4.60 14.24 -11.81
CA GLN A 364 5.99 13.84 -11.74
C GLN A 364 6.74 14.32 -12.99
N ASP A 365 7.79 15.10 -12.79
CA ASP A 365 8.64 15.60 -13.88
C ASP A 365 10.09 15.15 -13.66
N LEU A 366 10.81 14.91 -14.76
CA LEU A 366 12.23 14.58 -14.74
C LEU A 366 13.10 15.74 -15.26
N PHE A 367 14.02 16.20 -14.42
CA PHE A 367 14.98 17.25 -14.77
C PHE A 367 16.37 16.67 -14.97
N ILE A 368 17.00 16.98 -16.11
CA ILE A 368 18.42 16.67 -16.34
C ILE A 368 19.25 17.78 -15.69
N GLU A 369 19.83 17.47 -14.53
CA GLU A 369 20.65 18.39 -13.76
C GLU A 369 22.08 18.45 -14.29
N GLN A 370 22.63 19.66 -14.39
CA GLN A 370 24.01 19.89 -14.79
C GLN A 370 24.86 20.12 -13.54
N PHE A 371 25.98 19.40 -13.45
CA PHE A 371 26.94 19.52 -12.36
C PHE A 371 28.27 20.05 -12.87
N ASN A 372 28.88 21.00 -12.15
CA ASN A 372 30.26 21.42 -12.42
C ASN A 372 31.27 20.46 -11.76
N ALA A 373 32.57 20.71 -12.00
CA ALA A 373 33.65 19.88 -11.44
C ALA A 373 33.74 19.92 -9.90
N ALA A 374 33.15 20.93 -9.25
CA ALA A 374 33.05 21.04 -7.79
C ALA A 374 31.83 20.28 -7.21
N GLY A 375 30.96 19.73 -8.06
CA GLY A 375 29.74 19.04 -7.65
C GLY A 375 28.58 19.97 -7.31
N GLU A 376 28.62 21.22 -7.79
CA GLU A 376 27.53 22.18 -7.68
C GLU A 376 26.57 22.05 -8.86
N VAL A 377 25.28 22.29 -8.62
CA VAL A 377 24.19 22.22 -9.60
C VAL A 377 23.98 23.57 -10.26
N ASP A 378 23.77 23.60 -11.56
CA ASP A 378 23.41 24.82 -12.28
C ASP A 378 22.02 25.31 -11.88
N THR A 379 21.91 26.59 -11.49
CA THR A 379 20.64 27.20 -11.10
C THR A 379 20.50 28.59 -11.73
N PRO A 380 19.30 29.19 -11.77
CA PRO A 380 19.12 30.57 -12.23
C PRO A 380 19.91 31.61 -11.43
N LYS A 381 20.43 31.23 -10.25
CA LYS A 381 21.29 32.07 -9.39
C LYS A 381 22.78 31.72 -9.55
N GLY A 382 23.14 30.91 -10.55
CA GLY A 382 24.48 30.35 -10.75
C GLY A 382 24.66 28.99 -10.07
N TRP A 383 25.90 28.49 -10.06
CA TRP A 383 26.27 27.21 -9.45
C TRP A 383 26.01 27.22 -7.94
N GLN A 384 25.28 26.23 -7.43
CA GLN A 384 24.98 26.07 -6.00
C GLN A 384 25.24 24.65 -5.52
N ALA A 385 25.77 24.53 -4.31
CA ALA A 385 25.91 23.22 -3.67
C ALA A 385 24.52 22.60 -3.43
N PRO A 386 24.27 21.36 -3.87
CA PRO A 386 23.01 20.67 -3.59
C PRO A 386 22.95 20.24 -2.11
N GLN A 387 21.74 19.96 -1.63
CA GLN A 387 21.57 19.29 -0.35
C GLN A 387 22.04 17.83 -0.47
N LYS A 388 22.64 17.31 0.59
CA LYS A 388 23.01 15.90 0.72
C LYS A 388 22.35 15.33 1.96
N THR A 389 21.59 14.26 1.79
CA THR A 389 20.97 13.52 2.88
C THR A 389 21.65 12.16 2.99
N ARG A 390 22.24 11.87 4.15
CA ARG A 390 22.87 10.57 4.39
C ARG A 390 21.80 9.56 4.79
N GLU A 391 21.67 8.50 4.00
CA GLU A 391 20.74 7.39 4.25
C GLU A 391 21.49 6.18 4.81
N VAL A 392 20.80 5.46 5.71
CA VAL A 392 21.28 4.21 6.32
C VAL A 392 20.16 3.17 6.21
N ILE A 393 20.44 2.07 5.53
CA ILE A 393 19.55 0.91 5.46
C ILE A 393 20.15 -0.20 6.30
N HIS A 394 19.45 -0.56 7.38
CA HIS A 394 19.77 -1.76 8.15
C HIS A 394 19.35 -3.01 7.37
N VAL A 395 20.22 -4.03 7.33
CA VAL A 395 19.97 -5.24 6.54
C VAL A 395 20.09 -6.48 7.42
N LYS A 396 19.02 -7.29 7.50
CA LYS A 396 19.04 -8.50 8.32
C LYS A 396 20.17 -9.45 7.91
N GLY A 397 21.06 -9.74 8.84
CA GLY A 397 22.18 -10.65 8.64
C GLY A 397 23.30 -10.11 7.74
N LYS A 398 23.33 -8.81 7.45
CA LYS A 398 24.40 -8.13 6.70
C LYS A 398 24.78 -6.80 7.36
N PRO A 399 25.94 -6.20 7.02
CA PRO A 399 26.26 -4.84 7.43
C PRO A 399 25.25 -3.84 6.87
N ASP A 400 25.12 -2.70 7.55
CA ASP A 400 24.34 -1.56 7.08
C ASP A 400 24.83 -1.09 5.72
N GLU A 401 23.89 -0.67 4.89
CA GLU A 401 24.21 0.06 3.67
C GLU A 401 24.05 1.56 3.90
N VAL A 402 25.08 2.31 3.52
CA VAL A 402 25.16 3.75 3.73
C VAL A 402 25.47 4.43 2.40
N PHE A 403 24.69 5.45 2.06
CA PHE A 403 24.89 6.26 0.86
C PHE A 403 24.30 7.65 1.06
N ASP A 404 24.71 8.59 0.19
CA ASP A 404 24.15 9.93 0.17
C ASP A 404 23.10 10.03 -0.96
N VAL A 405 21.98 10.66 -0.65
CA VAL A 405 20.99 11.14 -1.61
C VAL A 405 21.23 12.61 -1.87
N ILE A 406 21.51 12.96 -3.12
CA ILE A 406 21.65 14.35 -3.55
C ILE A 406 20.24 14.90 -3.83
N VAL A 407 19.91 16.05 -3.27
CA VAL A 407 18.63 16.73 -3.46
C VAL A 407 18.91 18.11 -4.05
N THR A 408 18.33 18.36 -5.23
CA THR A 408 18.40 19.63 -5.94
C THR A 408 17.13 20.45 -5.67
N ARG A 409 16.99 21.58 -6.38
CA ARG A 409 15.77 22.39 -6.30
C ARG A 409 14.54 21.70 -6.90
N HIS A 410 14.73 20.79 -7.86
CA HIS A 410 13.63 20.06 -8.49
C HIS A 410 13.30 18.78 -7.71
N GLY A 411 14.27 18.21 -6.97
CA GLY A 411 14.03 17.10 -6.06
C GLY A 411 15.23 16.16 -5.93
N PRO A 412 15.05 14.93 -5.41
CA PRO A 412 16.14 13.98 -5.27
C PRO A 412 16.64 13.49 -6.64
N ILE A 413 17.96 13.29 -6.74
CA ILE A 413 18.57 12.59 -7.87
C ILE A 413 18.22 11.10 -7.78
N ILE A 414 17.46 10.61 -8.76
CA ILE A 414 16.99 9.23 -8.82
C ILE A 414 17.78 8.35 -9.81
N THR A 415 18.76 8.89 -10.53
CA THR A 415 19.62 8.11 -11.45
C THR A 415 20.14 6.79 -10.86
N PRO A 416 20.58 6.71 -9.58
CA PRO A 416 21.09 5.46 -9.01
C PRO A 416 20.08 4.29 -8.99
N ILE A 417 18.78 4.58 -9.09
CA ILE A 417 17.71 3.57 -9.11
C ILE A 417 17.19 3.28 -10.51
N LEU A 418 17.73 3.94 -11.53
CA LEU A 418 17.36 3.81 -12.95
C LEU A 418 18.42 2.99 -13.69
N SER A 419 18.00 1.86 -14.26
CA SER A 419 18.92 0.95 -14.95
C SER A 419 19.39 1.52 -16.29
N GLY A 420 20.71 1.61 -16.46
CA GLY A 420 21.35 2.07 -17.71
C GLY A 420 21.30 3.58 -17.94
N GLU A 421 20.78 4.36 -16.99
CA GLU A 421 20.77 5.82 -17.05
C GLU A 421 22.08 6.38 -16.49
N THR A 422 22.66 7.37 -17.17
CA THR A 422 23.91 8.03 -16.77
C THR A 422 23.73 9.53 -16.54
N ARG A 423 22.67 10.13 -17.08
CA ARG A 423 22.30 11.52 -16.82
C ARG A 423 21.93 11.67 -15.35
N GLN A 424 22.20 12.83 -14.77
CA GLN A 424 21.76 13.16 -13.41
C GLN A 424 20.30 13.60 -13.48
N LEU A 425 19.36 12.71 -13.18
CA LEU A 425 17.94 12.97 -13.24
C LEU A 425 17.41 13.27 -11.85
N ALA A 426 16.93 14.50 -11.65
CA ALA A 426 16.13 14.86 -10.49
C ALA A 426 14.66 14.56 -10.77
N LEU A 427 13.97 13.96 -9.80
CA LEU A 427 12.53 13.78 -9.84
C LEU A 427 11.87 14.96 -9.12
N GLU A 428 11.08 15.75 -9.84
CA GLU A 428 10.12 16.66 -9.24
C GLU A 428 8.79 15.92 -9.08
N TRP A 429 8.20 16.02 -7.90
CA TRP A 429 6.96 15.33 -7.58
C TRP A 429 6.19 16.17 -6.56
N THR A 430 4.90 16.37 -6.78
CA THR A 430 3.99 17.05 -5.84
C THR A 430 4.03 16.48 -4.42
N LEU A 431 4.38 15.19 -4.26
CA LEU A 431 4.63 14.55 -2.96
C LEU A 431 5.69 15.30 -2.12
N TYR A 432 6.64 15.98 -2.77
CA TYR A 432 7.72 16.70 -2.08
C TYR A 432 7.30 18.08 -1.57
N ASP A 433 6.17 18.61 -2.03
CA ASP A 433 5.61 19.86 -1.53
C ASP A 433 4.87 19.61 -0.21
N SER A 434 5.47 20.14 0.86
CA SER A 434 4.93 20.02 2.22
C SER A 434 3.64 20.80 2.45
N GLU A 435 3.28 21.74 1.57
CA GLU A 435 2.02 22.49 1.66
C GLU A 435 0.85 21.70 1.07
N THR A 436 1.12 20.80 0.12
CA THR A 436 0.12 19.94 -0.50
C THR A 436 0.02 18.56 0.15
N LEU A 437 1.07 18.12 0.86
CA LEU A 437 1.10 16.81 1.53
C LEU A 437 0.32 16.84 2.86
N GLY A 438 -1.01 16.91 2.74
CA GLY A 438 -1.98 16.75 3.82
C GLY A 438 -3.08 15.76 3.44
N ILE A 439 -3.92 15.38 4.41
CA ILE A 439 -5.09 14.50 4.18
C ILE A 439 -6.33 15.38 3.94
N PRO A 440 -6.86 15.50 2.72
CA PRO A 440 -7.95 16.44 2.40
C PRO A 440 -9.32 16.05 2.99
N PHE A 441 -9.38 14.97 3.79
CA PHE A 441 -10.60 14.35 4.30
C PHE A 441 -10.87 14.66 5.79
N GLY A 442 -10.19 15.66 6.35
CA GLY A 442 -10.23 16.04 7.78
C GLY A 442 -11.21 17.15 8.15
#